data_AF-A0A1B9Y3G8-F1
#
_entry.id   AF-A0A1B9Y3G8-F1
#
_cell.length_a   1.000
_cell.length_b   1.000
_cell.length_c   1.000
_cell.angle_alpha   90.00
_cell.angle_beta   90.00
_cell.angle_gamma   90.00
#
_symmetry.space_group_name_H-M   'P 1'
#
loop_
_entity.id
_entity.type
_entity.pdbx_description
1 polymer ?
#
loop_
_entity_poly.entity_id
_entity_poly.type
_entity_poly.pdbx_seq_one_letter_code
_entity_poly.pdbx_strand_id
1 'polypeptide(L)'
;MKTFNINHYIYIQITDKGWVYLKKTVGQEYIDACIDREHYRKTIDGQTWYKLQAHQVFELMPILGNNEILYGTNIMIEEKDLT
;
A
#
# COMPACT_ATOMS: atom_id res chain seq x y z
N MET A 1 -25.50 -1.58 0.34
CA MET A 1 -24.14 -1.66 0.91
C MET A 1 -23.22 -2.02 -0.24
N LYS A 2 -22.19 -1.21 -0.51
CA LYS A 2 -21.23 -1.53 -1.58
C LYS A 2 -20.23 -2.56 -1.07
N THR A 3 -19.70 -3.36 -1.98
CA THR A 3 -18.76 -4.45 -1.74
C THR A 3 -17.43 -4.13 -2.42
N PHE A 4 -16.33 -4.64 -1.86
CA PHE A 4 -14.98 -4.47 -2.40
C PHE A 4 -14.32 -5.84 -2.54
N ASN A 5 -13.70 -6.09 -3.69
CA ASN A 5 -12.94 -7.31 -3.93
C ASN A 5 -11.48 -7.09 -3.53
N ILE A 6 -10.98 -7.87 -2.56
CA ILE A 6 -9.60 -7.77 -2.05
C ILE A 6 -8.50 -8.01 -3.09
N ASN A 7 -8.85 -8.54 -4.27
CA ASN A 7 -7.93 -8.69 -5.38
C ASN A 7 -7.70 -7.37 -6.16
N HIS A 8 -8.50 -6.33 -5.88
CA HIS A 8 -8.32 -5.00 -6.47
C HIS A 8 -7.21 -4.22 -5.75
N TYR A 9 -6.87 -3.07 -6.32
CA TYR A 9 -5.89 -2.16 -5.77
C TYR A 9 -6.52 -1.22 -4.73
N ILE A 10 -5.75 -0.88 -3.71
CA ILE A 10 -6.04 0.17 -2.74
C ILE A 10 -4.93 1.21 -2.75
N TYR A 11 -5.23 2.40 -2.28
CA TYR A 11 -4.21 3.37 -1.91
C TYR A 11 -3.96 3.29 -0.41
N ILE A 12 -2.68 3.22 -0.04
CA ILE A 12 -2.24 3.17 1.36
C ILE A 12 -0.94 3.95 1.54
N GLN A 13 -0.70 4.43 2.75
CA GLN A 13 0.57 5.06 3.11
C GLN A 13 1.56 4.01 3.58
N ILE A 14 2.83 4.19 3.23
CA ILE A 14 3.92 3.29 3.64
C ILE A 14 4.77 4.06 4.67
N THR A 15 5.00 3.47 5.84
CA THR A 15 5.86 4.09 6.87
C THR A 15 7.34 3.96 6.49
N ASP A 16 8.22 4.73 7.13
CA ASP A 16 9.67 4.59 6.91
C ASP A 16 10.14 3.13 7.13
N LYS A 17 9.54 2.44 8.10
CA LYS A 17 9.83 1.03 8.38
C LYS A 17 9.24 0.09 7.33
N GLY A 18 8.05 0.41 6.81
CA GLY A 18 7.48 -0.25 5.64
C GLY A 18 8.41 -0.20 4.44
N TRP A 19 9.02 0.95 4.18
CA TRP A 19 10.01 1.10 3.11
C TRP A 19 11.26 0.25 3.34
N VAL A 20 11.80 0.25 4.56
CA VAL A 20 12.95 -0.60 4.92
C VAL A 20 12.60 -2.08 4.74
N TYR A 21 11.40 -2.50 5.13
CA TYR A 21 10.93 -3.87 4.94
C TYR A 21 10.79 -4.22 3.46
N LEU A 22 10.06 -3.41 2.68
CA LEU A 22 9.87 -3.62 1.25
C LEU A 22 11.22 -3.72 0.51
N LYS A 23 12.17 -2.84 0.83
CA LYS A 23 13.49 -2.87 0.21
C LYS A 23 14.24 -4.18 0.48
N LYS A 24 14.05 -4.78 1.66
CA LYS A 24 14.63 -6.10 2.00
C LYS A 24 13.90 -7.25 1.32
N THR A 25 12.57 -7.17 1.18
CA THR A 25 11.74 -8.27 0.70
C THR A 25 11.68 -8.35 -0.83
N VAL A 26 11.46 -7.22 -1.50
CA VAL A 26 11.25 -7.17 -2.96
C VAL A 26 12.38 -6.46 -3.70
N GLY A 27 13.27 -5.78 -2.98
CA GLY A 27 14.40 -5.05 -3.56
C GLY A 27 14.05 -3.63 -4.03
N GLN A 28 15.07 -2.79 -4.18
CA GLN A 28 14.91 -1.39 -4.62
C GLN A 28 14.40 -1.30 -6.06
N GLU A 29 14.89 -2.16 -6.96
CA GLU A 29 14.48 -2.15 -8.37
C GLU A 29 12.98 -2.39 -8.54
N TYR A 30 12.41 -3.30 -7.75
CA TYR A 30 10.98 -3.55 -7.75
C TYR A 30 10.20 -2.34 -7.23
N ILE A 31 10.67 -1.70 -6.16
CA ILE A 31 10.04 -0.49 -5.61
C ILE A 31 9.96 0.59 -6.69
N ASP A 32 11.08 0.88 -7.34
CA ASP A 32 11.17 1.96 -8.35
C ASP A 32 10.36 1.63 -9.62
N ALA A 33 10.20 0.35 -9.93
CA ALA A 33 9.44 -0.10 -11.10
C ALA A 33 7.92 -0.19 -10.85
N CYS A 34 7.52 -0.62 -9.66
CA CYS A 34 6.16 -1.11 -9.41
C CYS A 34 5.41 -0.36 -8.30
N ILE A 35 6.10 0.41 -7.46
CA ILE A 35 5.50 1.07 -6.29
C ILE A 35 5.66 2.59 -6.37
N ASP A 36 6.90 3.09 -6.44
CA ASP A 36 7.19 4.53 -6.43
C ASP A 36 7.25 5.13 -7.84
N ARG A 37 6.18 4.91 -8.62
CA ARG A 37 5.96 5.58 -9.91
C ARG A 37 4.74 6.46 -9.86
N GLU A 38 4.72 7.49 -10.70
CA GLU A 38 3.65 8.48 -10.78
C GLU A 38 2.25 7.85 -10.91
N HIS A 39 2.08 6.81 -11.73
CA HIS A 39 0.80 6.12 -11.90
C HIS A 39 0.34 5.31 -10.68
N TYR A 40 1.27 4.92 -9.81
CA TYR A 40 1.00 4.19 -8.58
C TYR A 40 1.04 5.11 -7.35
N ARG A 41 1.11 6.43 -7.55
CA ARG A 41 1.18 7.42 -6.47
C ARG A 41 0.05 8.43 -6.59
N LYS A 42 -0.51 8.84 -5.45
CA LYS A 42 -1.41 9.99 -5.35
C LYS A 42 -0.97 10.90 -4.22
N THR A 43 -1.09 12.20 -4.44
CA THR A 43 -0.95 13.19 -3.36
C THR A 43 -2.35 13.61 -2.93
N ILE A 44 -2.68 13.43 -1.66
CA ILE A 44 -3.98 13.75 -1.07
C ILE A 44 -3.69 14.50 0.22
N ASP A 45 -4.21 15.72 0.35
CA ASP A 45 -3.99 16.58 1.51
C ASP A 45 -2.50 16.76 1.89
N GLY A 46 -1.64 16.85 0.86
CA GLY A 46 -0.19 16.97 1.02
C GLY A 46 0.53 15.68 1.44
N GLN A 47 -0.19 14.56 1.56
CA GLN A 47 0.36 13.26 1.90
C GLN A 47 0.46 12.36 0.68
N THR A 48 1.52 11.56 0.61
CA THR A 48 1.75 10.61 -0.48
C THR A 48 1.12 9.26 -0.17
N TRP A 49 0.33 8.75 -1.11
CA TRP A 49 -0.34 7.46 -1.05
C TRP A 49 0.10 6.59 -2.21
N TYR A 50 0.27 5.29 -1.94
CA TYR A 50 0.78 4.31 -2.90
C TYR A 50 -0.28 3.27 -3.22
N LYS A 51 -0.40 2.96 -4.51
CA LYS A 51 -1.37 2.01 -5.04
C LYS A 51 -0.79 0.60 -4.97
N LEU A 52 -1.33 -0.23 -4.09
CA LEU A 52 -0.90 -1.60 -3.86
C LEU A 52 -2.08 -2.57 -4.01
N GLN A 53 -1.81 -3.84 -4.33
CA GLN A 53 -2.88 -4.85 -4.32
C GLN A 53 -3.33 -5.09 -2.87
N ALA A 54 -4.65 -5.10 -2.64
CA ALA A 54 -5.19 -5.10 -1.28
C ALA A 54 -4.82 -6.39 -0.55
N HIS A 55 -4.94 -7.55 -1.19
CA HIS A 55 -4.56 -8.83 -0.59
C HIS A 55 -3.11 -8.85 -0.11
N GLN A 56 -2.15 -8.30 -0.87
CA GLN A 56 -0.76 -8.18 -0.41
C GLN A 56 -0.65 -7.34 0.86
N VAL A 57 -1.34 -6.20 0.91
CA VAL A 57 -1.33 -5.33 2.09
C VAL A 57 -1.97 -6.03 3.30
N PHE A 58 -3.09 -6.72 3.10
CA PHE A 58 -3.80 -7.43 4.17
C PHE A 58 -3.12 -8.73 4.61
N GLU A 59 -2.41 -9.43 3.73
CA GLU A 59 -1.55 -10.55 4.11
C GLU A 59 -0.33 -10.07 4.89
N LEU A 60 0.17 -8.87 4.57
CA LEU A 60 1.27 -8.22 5.28
C LEU A 60 0.82 -7.46 6.54
N MET A 61 -0.49 -7.27 6.75
CA MET A 61 -1.08 -6.76 7.99
C MET A 61 -1.66 -7.93 8.82
N PRO A 62 -1.11 -8.28 10.01
CA PRO A 62 -0.21 -7.54 10.87
C PRO A 62 1.13 -8.26 11.03
N ILE A 63 2.01 -8.19 10.04
CA ILE A 63 3.42 -8.54 10.30
C ILE A 63 4.04 -7.36 11.03
N LEU A 64 3.96 -7.46 12.36
CA LEU A 64 4.80 -6.76 13.31
C LEU A 64 6.26 -7.11 13.00
N GLY A 65 6.88 -6.42 12.03
CA GLY A 65 8.33 -6.42 11.93
C GLY A 65 8.87 -5.76 13.19
N ASN A 66 9.22 -6.55 14.21
CA ASN A 66 9.59 -6.08 15.56
C ASN A 66 8.53 -5.21 16.27
N ASN A 67 7.27 -5.63 16.30
CA ASN A 67 6.16 -4.90 16.97
C ASN A 67 5.79 -3.53 16.37
N GLU A 68 6.14 -3.27 15.10
CA GLU A 68 5.94 -1.95 14.49
C GLU A 68 5.09 -2.00 13.22
N ILE A 69 4.37 -0.90 12.98
CA ILE A 69 3.41 -0.74 11.89
C ILE A 69 4.16 -0.42 10.58
N LEU A 70 4.02 -1.28 9.57
CA LEU A 70 4.66 -1.11 8.26
C LEU A 70 3.83 -0.25 7.28
N TYR A 71 2.52 -0.24 7.45
CA TYR A 71 1.58 0.48 6.57
C TYR A 71 0.63 1.35 7.38
N GLY A 72 0.18 2.47 6.80
CA GLY A 72 -0.85 3.31 7.42
C GLY A 72 -2.13 2.52 7.71
N THR A 73 -2.86 2.93 8.74
CA THR A 73 -4.11 2.26 9.14
C THR A 73 -5.31 2.66 8.29
N ASN A 74 -5.19 3.77 7.57
CA ASN A 74 -6.21 4.27 6.65
C ASN A 74 -5.95 3.72 5.25
N ILE A 75 -7.01 3.28 4.59
CA ILE A 75 -7.00 2.82 3.19
C ILE A 75 -7.99 3.66 2.38
N MET A 76 -7.63 3.95 1.13
CA MET A 76 -8.55 4.57 0.17
C MET A 76 -8.85 3.59 -0.96
N ILE A 77 -10.14 3.43 -1.23
CA ILE A 77 -10.67 2.61 -2.32
C ILE A 77 -11.30 3.55 -3.36
N GLU A 78 -11.00 3.36 -4.64
CA GLU A 78 -11.63 4.18 -5.68
C GLU A 78 -13.10 3.73 -5.86
N GLU A 79 -14.02 4.68 -6.03
CA GLU A 79 -15.47 4.43 -6.18
C GLU A 79 -15.79 3.40 -7.29
N LYS A 80 -15.03 3.40 -8.39
CA LYS A 80 -15.17 2.45 -9.50
C LYS A 80 -14.90 0.99 -9.12
N ASP A 81 -14.18 0.77 -8.02
CA ASP A 81 -13.79 -0.55 -7.52
C ASP A 81 -14.79 -1.08 -6.47
N LEU A 82 -15.87 -0.33 -6.22
CA LEU A 82 -16.96 -0.71 -5.33
C LEU A 82 -18.19 -1.17 -6.13
N THR A 83 -18.74 -2.34 -5.79
CA THR A 83 -19.93 -2.94 -6.44
C THR A 83 -21.15 -3.01 -5.53
#